data_AF-A0A2G6HAQ6-F1
#
_entry.id   AF-A0A2G6HAQ6-F1
#
_cell.length_a   1.000
_cell.length_b   1.000
_cell.length_c   1.000
_cell.angle_alpha   90.00
_cell.angle_beta   90.00
_cell.angle_gamma   90.00
#
_symmetry.space_group_name_H-M   'P 1'
#
loop_
_entity.id
_entity.type
_entity.pdbx_description
1 polymer ?
#
loop_
_entity_poly.entity_id
_entity_poly.type
_entity_poly.pdbx_seq_one_letter_code
_entity_poly.pdbx_strand_id
1 'polypeptide(L)'
;MARIHTIGAGVVGAPTDKGFLQHGYDVRFFDADPDRVQGLAAQGLSVDLPHQIALSDAEAVFMSVTALTSASGIDRSHVHVASDAIVARDAVSWDVPEVATHRDWARRDVPQWGGRGVRNA
;
A
#
# COMPACT_ATOMS: atom_id res chain seq x y z
N MET A 1 0.91 17.59 11.32
CA MET A 1 1.79 16.43 11.10
C MET A 1 0.93 15.41 10.39
N ALA A 2 1.29 15.04 9.16
CA ALA A 2 0.42 14.19 8.34
C ALA A 2 0.43 12.75 8.85
N ARG A 3 -0.75 12.12 8.85
CA ARG A 3 -0.96 10.71 9.23
C ARG A 3 -0.97 9.82 8.00
N ILE A 4 -0.09 8.83 8.01
CA ILE A 4 0.10 7.87 6.93
C ILE A 4 -0.24 6.48 7.45
N HIS A 5 -1.16 5.79 6.78
CA HIS A 5 -1.46 4.39 7.05
C HIS A 5 -0.80 3.50 6.00
N THR A 6 -0.14 2.44 6.45
CA THR A 6 0.49 1.47 5.55
C THR A 6 -0.14 0.11 5.71
N ILE A 7 -0.62 -0.45 4.61
CA ILE A 7 -1.17 -1.81 4.55
C ILE A 7 -0.14 -2.73 3.89
N GLY A 8 0.37 -3.69 4.66
CA GLY A 8 1.46 -4.58 4.27
C GLY A 8 2.80 -4.04 4.74
N ALA A 9 3.27 -4.50 5.91
CA ALA A 9 4.51 -4.09 6.56
C ALA A 9 5.68 -5.03 6.25
N GLY A 10 5.66 -5.65 5.07
CA GLY A 10 6.71 -6.55 4.58
C GLY A 10 8.00 -5.82 4.21
N VAL A 11 8.78 -6.45 3.33
CA VAL A 11 10.12 -5.96 2.92
C VAL A 11 10.09 -4.62 2.19
N VAL A 12 8.94 -4.19 1.67
CA VAL A 12 8.77 -2.88 1.02
C VAL A 12 8.17 -1.87 1.99
N GLY A 13 7.02 -2.17 2.61
CA GLY A 13 6.30 -1.23 3.47
C GLY A 13 7.13 -0.78 4.66
N ALA A 14 7.64 -1.72 5.46
CA ALA A 14 8.32 -1.36 6.71
C ALA A 14 9.57 -0.47 6.51
N PRO A 15 10.51 -0.76 5.58
CA PRO A 15 11.64 0.15 5.34
C PRO A 15 11.21 1.51 4.77
N THR A 16 10.22 1.52 3.87
CA THR A 16 9.73 2.77 3.25
C THR A 16 9.17 3.71 4.31
N ASP A 17 8.30 3.20 5.18
CA ASP A 17 7.61 4.10 6.12
C ASP A 17 8.40 4.37 7.39
N LYS A 18 9.43 3.56 7.68
CA LYS A 18 10.50 3.99 8.60
C LYS A 18 11.18 5.27 8.10
N GLY A 19 11.31 5.44 6.79
CA GLY A 19 11.72 6.71 6.19
C GLY A 19 10.75 7.85 6.51
N PHE A 20 9.44 7.62 6.38
CA PHE A 20 8.43 8.62 6.78
C PHE A 20 8.52 8.97 8.28
N LEU A 21 8.68 7.99 9.16
CA LEU A 21 8.90 8.23 10.59
C LEU A 21 10.12 9.13 10.85
N GLN A 22 11.23 8.88 10.15
CA GLN A 22 12.44 9.71 10.26
C GLN A 22 12.23 11.16 9.81
N HIS A 23 11.27 11.41 8.92
CA HIS A 23 10.88 12.74 8.45
C HIS A 23 9.76 13.38 9.29
N GLY A 24 9.37 12.77 10.41
CA GLY A 24 8.40 13.32 11.34
C GLY A 24 6.94 13.14 10.92
N TYR A 25 6.65 12.19 10.05
CA TYR A 25 5.26 11.76 9.78
C TYR A 25 4.76 10.81 10.87
N ASP A 26 3.45 10.81 11.09
CA ASP A 26 2.81 9.82 11.97
C ASP A 26 2.43 8.60 11.13
N VAL A 27 3.06 7.46 11.37
CA VAL A 27 2.89 6.25 10.57
C VAL A 27 2.28 5.15 11.40
N ARG A 28 1.20 4.57 10.89
CA ARG A 28 0.58 3.36 11.44
C ARG A 28 0.63 2.22 10.43
N PHE A 29 1.19 1.09 10.84
CA PHE A 29 1.31 -0.10 10.03
C PHE A 29 0.13 -1.05 10.26
N PHE A 30 -0.25 -1.77 9.21
CA PHE A 30 -1.24 -2.84 9.28
C PHE A 30 -0.71 -4.05 8.52
N ASP A 31 -0.67 -5.22 9.16
CA ASP A 31 -0.23 -6.45 8.51
C ASP A 31 -1.06 -7.64 8.97
N ALA A 32 -1.36 -8.56 8.05
CA ALA A 32 -2.15 -9.76 8.34
C ALA A 32 -1.34 -10.83 9.10
N ASP A 33 -0.01 -10.75 9.07
CA ASP A 33 0.91 -11.65 9.74
C ASP A 33 1.10 -11.24 11.22
N PRO A 34 0.54 -11.98 12.20
CA PRO A 34 0.59 -11.60 13.61
C PRO A 34 2.02 -11.59 14.17
N ASP A 35 2.91 -12.45 13.65
CA ASP A 35 4.31 -12.49 14.09
C ASP A 35 5.03 -11.21 13.66
N ARG A 36 4.71 -10.72 12.46
CA ARG A 36 5.22 -9.44 11.96
C ARG A 36 4.70 -8.25 12.76
N VAL A 37 3.40 -8.25 13.09
CA VAL A 37 2.79 -7.24 13.96
C VAL A 37 3.50 -7.21 15.30
N GLN A 38 3.68 -8.37 15.95
CA GLN A 38 4.40 -8.45 17.22
C GLN A 38 5.85 -7.95 17.11
N GLY A 39 6.56 -8.35 16.04
CA GLY A 39 7.93 -7.93 15.81
C GLY A 39 8.09 -6.43 15.58
N LEU A 40 7.14 -5.79 14.90
CA LEU A 40 7.13 -4.34 14.67
C LEU A 40 6.71 -3.59 15.95
N ALA A 41 5.73 -4.09 16.70
CA ALA A 41 5.32 -3.52 17.98
C ALA A 41 6.47 -3.54 19.00
N ALA A 42 7.25 -4.64 19.04
CA ALA A 42 8.44 -4.75 19.89
C ALA A 42 9.55 -3.75 19.53
N GLN A 43 9.53 -3.19 18.32
CA GLN A 43 10.42 -2.10 17.90
C GLN A 43 9.87 -0.71 18.28
N GLY A 44 8.73 -0.63 18.96
CA GLY A 44 8.07 0.63 19.33
C GLY A 44 7.29 1.28 18.19
N LEU A 45 6.98 0.53 17.13
CA LEU A 45 6.20 1.04 16.00
C LEU A 45 4.70 0.90 16.26
N SER A 46 3.92 1.86 15.78
CA SER A 46 2.45 1.80 15.78
C SER A 46 1.99 0.81 14.72
N VAL A 47 1.54 -0.38 15.14
CA VAL A 47 1.16 -1.46 14.22
C VAL A 47 -0.03 -2.24 14.75
N ASP A 48 -0.93 -2.63 13.85
CA ASP A 48 -2.14 -3.38 14.18
C ASP A 48 -2.47 -4.44 13.12
N LEU A 49 -3.47 -5.28 13.43
CA LEU A 49 -4.03 -6.23 12.48
C LEU A 49 -5.03 -5.55 11.53
N PRO A 50 -5.32 -6.11 10.34
CA PRO A 50 -6.14 -5.46 9.33
C PRO A 50 -7.58 -5.18 9.79
N HIS A 51 -8.12 -5.99 10.72
CA HIS A 51 -9.47 -5.78 11.26
C HIS A 51 -9.60 -4.55 12.18
N GLN A 52 -8.46 -3.94 12.55
CA GLN A 52 -8.38 -2.74 13.36
C GLN A 52 -8.14 -1.48 12.52
N ILE A 53 -8.13 -1.60 11.18
CA ILE A 53 -8.02 -0.46 10.27
C ILE A 53 -9.22 0.47 10.48
N ALA A 54 -8.93 1.73 10.72
CA ALA A 54 -9.83 2.86 10.56
C ALA A 54 -9.05 3.92 9.77
N LEU A 55 -9.56 4.40 8.63
CA LEU A 55 -8.84 5.42 7.84
C LEU A 55 -9.41 6.82 8.02
N SER A 56 -10.39 7.00 8.91
CA SER A 56 -11.03 8.29 9.17
C SER A 56 -10.05 9.40 9.56
N ASP A 57 -8.85 9.04 10.01
CA ASP A 57 -7.80 9.96 10.40
C ASP A 57 -6.52 9.90 9.54
N ALA A 58 -6.52 9.08 8.48
CA ALA A 58 -5.42 8.98 7.53
C ALA A 58 -5.49 10.10 6.49
N GLU A 59 -4.36 10.78 6.25
CA GLU A 59 -4.22 11.74 5.16
C GLU A 59 -3.67 11.08 3.89
N ALA A 60 -2.96 9.97 4.03
CA ALA A 60 -2.51 9.12 2.94
C ALA A 60 -2.51 7.64 3.35
N VAL A 61 -2.76 6.77 2.37
CA VAL A 61 -2.69 5.31 2.54
C VAL A 61 -1.74 4.72 1.51
N PHE A 62 -0.75 3.99 1.98
CA PHE A 62 0.13 3.18 1.14
C PHE A 62 -0.27 1.70 1.25
N MET A 63 -0.39 1.03 0.11
CA MET A 63 -0.65 -0.42 0.07
C MET A 63 0.53 -1.12 -0.58
N SER A 64 1.24 -1.90 0.23
CA SER A 64 2.42 -2.67 -0.15
C SER A 64 2.21 -4.16 0.14
N VAL A 65 1.17 -4.72 -0.47
CA VAL A 65 0.84 -6.16 -0.40
C VAL A 65 1.44 -6.92 -1.59
N THR A 66 1.66 -8.22 -1.41
CA THR A 66 2.24 -9.07 -2.45
C THR A 66 1.29 -9.23 -3.63
N ALA A 67 1.75 -8.91 -4.84
CA ALA A 67 1.08 -9.26 -6.09
C ALA A 67 1.90 -10.35 -6.80
N LEU A 68 1.53 -11.62 -6.59
CA LEU A 68 2.31 -12.75 -7.10
C LEU A 68 2.18 -12.84 -8.61
N THR A 69 3.27 -13.17 -9.30
CA THR A 69 3.21 -13.50 -10.73
C THR A 69 2.90 -14.98 -10.90
N SER A 70 1.97 -15.30 -11.79
CA SER A 70 1.59 -16.66 -12.16
C SER A 70 1.53 -16.82 -13.68
N ALA A 71 1.29 -18.05 -14.15
CA ALA A 71 1.14 -18.33 -15.59
C ALA A 71 -0.04 -17.57 -16.24
N SER A 72 -1.04 -17.17 -15.47
CA SER A 72 -2.21 -16.40 -15.94
C SER A 72 -2.05 -14.88 -15.78
N GLY A 73 -0.88 -14.41 -15.33
CA GLY A 73 -0.59 -12.99 -15.10
C GLY A 73 -0.37 -12.66 -13.63
N ILE A 74 -0.59 -11.39 -13.28
CA ILE A 74 -0.42 -10.89 -11.91
C ILE A 74 -1.66 -11.25 -11.09
N ASP A 75 -1.46 -12.03 -10.03
CA ASP A 75 -2.45 -12.27 -9.00
C ASP A 75 -2.61 -11.02 -8.12
N ARG A 76 -3.83 -10.48 -8.13
CA ARG A 76 -4.22 -9.28 -7.38
C ARG A 76 -5.10 -9.62 -6.18
N SER A 77 -5.24 -10.90 -5.83
CA SER A 77 -6.08 -11.37 -4.72
C SER A 77 -5.81 -10.61 -3.42
N HIS A 78 -4.54 -10.41 -3.04
CA HIS A 78 -4.18 -9.65 -1.84
C HIS A 78 -4.53 -8.16 -1.93
N VAL A 79 -4.43 -7.54 -3.11
CA VAL A 79 -4.84 -6.14 -3.32
C VAL A 79 -6.35 -6.03 -3.13
N HIS A 80 -7.13 -6.97 -3.66
CA HIS A 80 -8.58 -7.00 -3.48
C HIS A 80 -8.95 -7.20 -2.01
N VAL A 81 -8.37 -8.20 -1.33
CA VAL A 81 -8.63 -8.44 0.11
C VAL A 81 -8.28 -7.21 0.96
N ALA A 82 -7.15 -6.56 0.69
CA ALA A 82 -6.74 -5.35 1.40
C ALA A 82 -7.70 -4.18 1.13
N SER A 83 -8.14 -4.01 -0.12
CA SER A 83 -9.10 -2.96 -0.50
C SER A 83 -10.48 -3.20 0.12
N ASP A 84 -10.94 -4.44 0.16
CA ASP A 84 -12.22 -4.79 0.78
C ASP A 84 -12.19 -4.56 2.29
N ALA A 85 -11.06 -4.86 2.95
CA ALA A 85 -10.87 -4.60 4.37
C ALA A 85 -10.95 -3.11 4.71
N ILE A 86 -10.44 -2.25 3.83
CA ILE A 86 -10.57 -0.79 3.93
C ILE A 86 -12.05 -0.37 3.79
N VAL A 87 -12.70 -0.76 2.69
CA VAL A 87 -14.06 -0.30 2.35
C VAL A 87 -15.09 -0.78 3.37
N ALA A 88 -14.98 -2.02 3.83
CA ALA A 88 -15.90 -2.61 4.80
C ALA A 88 -15.92 -1.87 6.15
N ARG A 89 -14.90 -1.06 6.44
CA ARG A 89 -14.73 -0.40 7.75
C ARG A 89 -15.00 1.08 7.72
N ASP A 90 -14.76 1.74 6.60
CA ASP A 90 -14.95 3.19 6.53
C ASP A 90 -16.32 3.63 6.03
N ALA A 91 -17.12 2.78 5.37
CA ALA A 91 -18.43 3.18 4.80
C ALA A 91 -18.39 4.55 4.09
N VAL A 92 -17.23 4.93 3.55
CA VAL A 92 -17.03 6.18 2.84
C VAL A 92 -17.60 5.96 1.45
N SER A 93 -18.64 6.72 1.11
CA SER A 93 -19.09 6.81 -0.28
C SER A 93 -17.99 7.53 -1.07
N TRP A 94 -17.18 6.76 -1.77
CA TRP A 94 -16.28 7.32 -2.75
C TRP A 94 -17.10 7.66 -3.99
N ASP A 95 -17.34 8.96 -4.24
CA ASP A 95 -17.67 9.46 -5.59
C ASP A 95 -16.38 9.33 -6.43
N VAL A 96 -16.05 8.10 -6.82
CA VAL A 96 -14.99 7.85 -7.77
C VAL A 96 -15.57 8.20 -9.15
N PRO A 97 -15.13 9.28 -9.82
CA PRO A 97 -15.49 9.47 -11.21
C PRO A 97 -15.07 8.22 -11.98
N GLU A 98 -15.99 7.69 -12.78
CA GLU A 98 -15.86 6.44 -13.55
C GLU A 98 -14.41 6.27 -14.03
N VAL A 99 -13.67 5.36 -13.39
CA VAL A 99 -12.26 5.17 -13.68
C VAL A 99 -12.19 4.67 -15.11
N ALA A 100 -11.59 5.50 -15.98
CA ALA A 100 -11.32 5.17 -17.36
C ALA A 100 -10.78 3.74 -17.42
N THR A 101 -11.54 2.86 -18.07
CA THR A 101 -11.28 1.42 -18.09
C THR A 101 -9.87 1.18 -18.64
N HIS A 102 -9.31 -0.01 -18.42
CA HIS A 102 -7.97 -0.38 -18.93
C HIS A 102 -7.80 -0.14 -20.46
N ARG A 103 -8.89 0.00 -21.22
CA ARG A 103 -8.88 0.37 -22.65
C ARG A 103 -8.51 1.84 -22.91
N ASP A 104 -8.74 2.73 -21.95
CA ASP A 104 -8.54 4.17 -22.10
C ASP A 104 -7.08 4.58 -21.81
N TRP A 105 -6.40 3.83 -20.94
CA TRP A 105 -4.97 4.00 -20.65
C TRP A 105 -4.08 3.62 -21.83
N ALA A 106 -4.48 2.63 -22.63
CA ALA A 106 -3.73 2.17 -23.80
C ALA A 106 -3.72 3.18 -24.97
N ARG A 107 -4.55 4.23 -24.93
CA ARG A 107 -4.66 5.25 -26.00
C ARG A 107 -4.00 6.58 -25.67
N ARG A 108 -3.53 6.77 -24.44
CA ARG A 108 -2.73 7.95 -24.11
C ARG A 108 -1.29 7.67 -24.51
N ASP A 109 -0.69 8.58 -25.26
CA ASP A 109 0.75 8.58 -25.52
C ASP A 109 1.49 8.67 -24.18
N VAL A 110 1.80 7.50 -23.61
CA VAL A 110 2.65 7.40 -22.43
C VAL A 110 4.04 7.83 -22.89
N PRO A 111 4.64 8.89 -22.30
CA PRO A 111 6.00 9.26 -22.62
C PRO A 111 6.89 8.04 -22.37
N GLN A 112 7.55 7.55 -23.42
CA GLN A 112 8.54 6.50 -23.27
C GLN A 112 9.64 7.04 -22.34
N TRP A 113 9.65 6.58 -21.09
CA TRP A 113 10.76 6.84 -20.19
C TRP A 113 11.99 6.17 -20.79
N GLY A 114 12.85 6.98 -21.41
CA GLY A 114 14.06 6.54 -22.09
C GLY A 114 14.92 5.70 -21.16
N GLY A 115 15.08 4.42 -21.53
CA GLY A 115 16.00 3.51 -20.89
C GLY A 115 17.44 4.02 -21.04
N ARG A 116 17.96 4.67 -20.01
CA ARG A 116 19.41 4.75 -19.84
C ARG A 116 19.88 3.41 -19.32
N GLY A 117 20.38 2.58 -20.23
CA GLY A 117 21.01 1.31 -19.93
C GLY A 117 22.08 1.49 -18.86
N VAL A 118 21.97 0.70 -17.80
CA VAL A 118 23.05 0.49 -16.84
C VAL A 118 24.15 -0.23 -17.58
N ARG A 119 25.23 0.49 -17.92
CA ARG A 119 26.49 -0.13 -18.31
C ARG A 119 27.17 -0.55 -17.02
N ASN A 120 27.28 -1.86 -16.81
CA ASN A 120 28.14 -2.43 -15.79
C ASN A 120 29.59 -2.00 -16.09
N ALA A 121 30.19 -1.30 -15.14
CA ALA A 121 31.63 -1.11 -15.05
C ALA A 121 32.20 -2.14 -14.07
#